data_AF-A0A7J3M7N2-F1
#
_entry.id   AF-A0A7J3M7N2-F1
#
_cell.length_a   1.000
_cell.length_b   1.000
_cell.length_c   1.000
_cell.angle_alpha   90.00
_cell.angle_beta   90.00
_cell.angle_gamma   90.00
#
_symmetry.space_group_name_H-M   'P 1'
#
loop_
_entity.id
_entity.type
_entity.pdbx_description
1 polymer ?
#
loop_
_entity_poly.entity_id
_entity_poly.type
_entity_poly.pdbx_seq_one_letter_code
_entity_poly.pdbx_strand_id
1 'polypeptide(L)'
;MFKVEEASTQEKSGIKFNVTERDEYVIIEFELDKPLTPEELRGIKPPSTPIGKGVVLSGRAPIWLYAYLIHHYHPTTFIAVYDPRIGAIVTESHTPKYRVGDILKL
;
A
#
# COMPACT_ATOMS: atom_id res chain seq x y z
N MET A 1 -20.28 6.75 -8.07
CA MET A 1 -20.83 6.01 -6.90
C MET A 1 -19.66 5.26 -6.30
N PHE A 2 -19.10 5.75 -5.20
CA PHE A 2 -17.90 5.19 -4.58
C PHE A 2 -18.32 3.98 -3.73
N LYS A 3 -17.74 2.82 -3.99
CA LYS A 3 -17.93 1.63 -3.18
C LYS A 3 -16.74 1.59 -2.20
N VAL A 4 -16.95 2.08 -0.99
CA VAL A 4 -15.98 1.91 0.10
C VAL A 4 -16.24 0.51 0.64
N GLU A 5 -15.41 -0.45 0.27
CA GLU A 5 -15.38 -1.75 0.95
C GLU A 5 -14.49 -1.57 2.19
N GLU A 6 -15.10 -1.50 3.37
CA GLU A 6 -14.39 -1.54 4.65
C GLU A 6 -13.69 -2.89 4.77
N ALA A 7 -12.39 -2.93 4.45
CA ALA A 7 -11.55 -4.07 4.74
C ALA A 7 -11.38 -4.22 6.25
N SER A 8 -11.66 -5.41 6.75
CA SER A 8 -11.70 -5.81 8.16
C SER A 8 -10.53 -5.29 9.00
N THR A 9 -10.84 -4.55 10.07
CA THR A 9 -9.91 -4.18 11.15
C THR A 9 -9.31 -5.45 11.79
N GLN A 10 -8.02 -5.72 11.55
CA GLN A 10 -7.29 -6.78 12.26
C GLN A 10 -6.59 -6.17 13.48
N GLU A 11 -7.29 -6.16 14.63
CA GLU A 11 -6.78 -5.60 15.90
C GLU A 11 -5.53 -6.32 16.47
N LYS A 12 -5.18 -7.51 15.97
CA LYS A 12 -4.10 -8.33 16.58
C LYS A 12 -2.68 -7.86 16.30
N SER A 13 -2.45 -7.00 15.32
CA SER A 13 -1.11 -6.62 14.85
C SER A 13 -0.74 -5.15 15.08
N GLY A 14 -1.59 -4.37 15.77
CA GLY A 14 -1.35 -2.94 16.01
C GLY A 14 -1.30 -2.10 14.74
N ILE A 15 -1.80 -2.63 13.62
CA ILE A 15 -1.88 -2.00 12.31
C ILE A 15 -3.30 -2.10 11.79
N LYS A 16 -3.84 -0.98 11.31
CA LYS A 16 -5.13 -0.89 10.62
C LYS A 16 -4.89 -0.56 9.16
N PHE A 17 -5.65 -1.18 8.27
CA PHE A 17 -5.60 -0.92 6.84
C PHE A 17 -6.91 -0.29 6.38
N ASN A 18 -6.81 0.76 5.58
CA ASN A 18 -7.92 1.34 4.84
C ASN A 18 -7.64 1.20 3.34
N VAL A 19 -8.61 0.66 2.61
CA VAL A 19 -8.45 0.30 1.20
C VAL A 19 -9.37 1.18 0.37
N THR A 20 -8.77 1.96 -0.52
CA THR A 20 -9.53 2.83 -1.42
C THR A 20 -9.21 2.48 -2.86
N GLU A 21 -10.19 1.92 -3.57
CA GLU A 21 -10.05 1.56 -4.97
C GLU A 21 -10.21 2.78 -5.91
N ARG A 22 -9.39 2.81 -6.96
CA ARG A 22 -9.48 3.72 -8.12
C ARG A 22 -9.48 2.90 -9.41
N ASP A 23 -9.66 3.55 -10.55
CA ASP A 23 -9.75 2.86 -11.84
C ASP A 23 -8.47 2.06 -12.16
N GLU A 24 -7.30 2.65 -11.95
CA GLU A 24 -6.00 2.06 -12.34
C GLU A 24 -5.18 1.49 -11.17
N TYR A 25 -5.51 1.87 -9.94
CA TYR A 25 -4.74 1.49 -8.76
C TYR A 25 -5.61 1.43 -7.51
N VAL A 26 -5.05 0.87 -6.45
CA VAL A 26 -5.66 0.84 -5.11
C VAL A 26 -4.74 1.55 -4.14
N ILE A 27 -5.31 2.41 -3.31
CA ILE A 27 -4.59 3.05 -2.20
C ILE A 27 -4.76 2.15 -0.97
N ILE A 28 -3.64 1.67 -0.45
CA ILE A 28 -3.54 0.96 0.81
C ILE A 28 -2.96 1.93 1.82
N GLU A 29 -3.85 2.53 2.60
CA GLU A 29 -3.49 3.36 3.73
C GLU A 29 -3.34 2.49 4.97
N PHE A 30 -2.27 2.70 5.74
CA PHE A 30 -2.08 2.02 7.01
C PHE A 30 -1.74 2.96 8.15
N GLU A 31 -2.29 2.66 9.31
CA GLU A 31 -2.09 3.37 10.56
C GLU A 31 -1.59 2.41 11.63
N LEU A 32 -0.58 2.83 12.38
CA LEU A 32 -0.01 2.07 13.49
C LEU A 32 -0.56 2.61 14.81
N ASP A 33 -1.30 1.78 15.55
CA ASP A 33 -1.83 2.13 16.88
C ASP A 33 -0.72 2.12 17.95
N LYS A 34 0.38 1.42 17.67
CA LYS A 34 1.57 1.32 18.54
C LYS A 34 2.84 1.14 17.70
N PRO A 35 4.04 1.42 18.25
CA PRO A 35 5.28 1.03 17.61
C PRO A 35 5.30 -0.48 17.34
N LEU A 36 5.61 -0.84 16.09
CA LEU A 36 5.65 -2.21 15.62
C LEU A 36 7.04 -2.82 15.87
N THR A 37 7.11 -4.06 16.36
CA THR A 37 8.36 -4.82 16.42
C THR A 37 8.55 -5.69 15.17
N PRO A 38 9.79 -6.02 14.75
CA PRO A 38 10.02 -6.82 13.55
C PRO A 38 9.34 -8.19 13.56
N GLU A 39 9.16 -8.81 14.74
CA GLU A 39 8.51 -10.11 14.89
C GLU A 39 7.04 -10.09 14.49
N GLU A 40 6.38 -8.95 14.65
CA GLU A 40 4.97 -8.76 14.34
C GLU A 40 4.68 -8.84 12.85
N LEU A 41 5.69 -8.61 11.98
CA LEU A 41 5.56 -8.80 10.52
C LEU A 41 5.02 -10.19 10.15
N ARG A 42 5.36 -11.23 10.92
CA ARG A 42 4.90 -12.61 10.68
C ARG A 42 3.38 -12.76 10.79
N GLY A 43 2.74 -11.89 11.56
CA GLY A 43 1.29 -11.90 11.80
C GLY A 43 0.50 -10.92 10.96
N ILE A 44 1.17 -9.99 10.26
CA ILE A 44 0.50 -9.00 9.41
C ILE A 44 -0.08 -9.70 8.18
N LYS A 45 -1.35 -9.41 7.91
CA LYS A 45 -2.06 -9.87 6.72
C LYS A 45 -2.50 -8.64 5.92
N PRO A 46 -1.71 -8.22 4.93
CA PRO A 46 -2.11 -7.11 4.08
C PRO A 46 -3.41 -7.44 3.32
N PRO A 47 -4.28 -6.45 3.05
CA PRO A 47 -5.50 -6.67 2.28
C PRO A 47 -5.19 -7.12 0.84
N SER A 48 -6.04 -7.98 0.28
CA SER A 48 -5.94 -8.39 -1.13
C SER A 48 -6.26 -7.25 -2.07
N THR A 49 -5.59 -7.18 -3.22
CA THR A 49 -5.83 -6.17 -4.24
C THR A 49 -6.41 -6.79 -5.52
N PRO A 50 -7.24 -6.06 -6.29
CA PRO A 50 -7.73 -6.51 -7.59
C PRO A 50 -6.58 -6.77 -8.58
N ILE A 51 -6.79 -7.76 -9.45
CA ILE A 51 -5.83 -8.13 -10.50
C ILE A 51 -5.75 -7.00 -11.54
N GLY A 52 -4.53 -6.70 -12.01
CA GLY A 52 -4.30 -5.74 -13.08
C GLY A 52 -4.36 -4.27 -12.66
N LYS A 53 -4.41 -4.00 -11.35
CA LYS A 53 -4.28 -2.65 -10.78
C LYS A 53 -2.92 -2.48 -10.13
N GLY A 54 -2.43 -1.24 -10.10
CA GLY A 54 -1.29 -0.86 -9.27
C GLY A 54 -1.67 -0.68 -7.80
N VAL A 55 -0.67 -0.52 -6.94
CA VAL A 55 -0.84 -0.26 -5.51
C VAL A 55 -0.13 1.02 -5.12
N VAL A 56 -0.80 1.84 -4.32
CA VAL A 56 -0.22 3.01 -3.67
C VAL A 56 -0.20 2.76 -2.17
N LEU A 57 0.99 2.76 -1.57
CA LEU A 57 1.18 2.61 -0.12
C LEU A 57 1.23 4.00 0.52
N SER A 58 0.39 4.21 1.54
CA SER A 58 0.33 5.45 2.32
C SER A 58 0.26 5.13 3.81
N GLY A 59 0.93 5.93 4.64
CA GLY A 59 0.91 5.74 6.08
C GLY A 59 2.17 6.25 6.75
N ARG A 60 2.27 6.09 8.07
CA ARG A 60 3.50 6.33 8.82
C ARG A 60 3.99 5.01 9.38
N ALA A 61 5.14 4.55 8.89
CA ALA A 61 5.72 3.30 9.36
C ALA A 61 7.24 3.27 9.22
N PRO A 62 7.91 2.34 9.93
CA PRO A 62 9.31 2.04 9.68
C PRO A 62 9.57 1.57 8.25
N ILE A 63 10.77 1.86 7.74
CA ILE A 63 11.19 1.52 6.37
C ILE A 63 11.04 0.02 6.06
N TRP A 64 11.32 -0.85 7.03
CA TRP A 64 11.21 -2.30 6.85
C TRP A 64 9.76 -2.76 6.65
N LEU A 65 8.76 -2.02 7.14
CA LEU A 65 7.35 -2.34 6.88
C LEU A 65 6.99 -2.02 5.42
N TYR A 66 7.48 -0.89 4.91
CA TYR A 66 7.35 -0.58 3.48
C TYR A 66 8.01 -1.64 2.62
N ALA A 67 9.24 -2.06 2.93
CA ALA A 67 9.92 -3.11 2.18
C ALA A 67 9.12 -4.43 2.15
N TYR A 68 8.53 -4.82 3.28
CA TYR A 68 7.65 -5.99 3.38
C TYR A 68 6.39 -5.84 2.51
N LEU A 69 5.69 -4.70 2.62
CA LEU A 69 4.46 -4.45 1.86
C LEU A 69 4.72 -4.33 0.35
N ILE A 70 5.81 -3.68 -0.04
CA ILE A 70 6.25 -3.59 -1.44
C ILE A 70 6.45 -5.01 -2.00
N HIS A 71 7.21 -5.85 -1.30
CA HIS A 71 7.42 -7.22 -1.75
C HIS A 71 6.12 -8.05 -1.79
N HIS A 72 5.22 -7.86 -0.82
CA HIS A 72 3.92 -8.51 -0.80
C HIS A 72 3.07 -8.16 -2.03
N TYR A 73 3.05 -6.88 -2.43
CA TYR A 73 2.30 -6.39 -3.58
C TYR A 73 3.06 -6.43 -4.91
N HIS A 74 4.27 -7.02 -4.95
CA HIS A 74 5.08 -7.09 -6.19
C HIS A 74 4.33 -7.62 -7.43
N PRO A 75 3.37 -8.56 -7.35
CA PRO A 75 2.69 -9.07 -8.55
C PRO A 75 1.72 -8.07 -9.20
N THR A 76 1.53 -6.89 -8.61
CA THR A 76 0.62 -5.86 -9.10
C THR A 76 1.22 -5.12 -10.30
N THR A 77 0.42 -4.31 -10.99
CA THR A 77 0.88 -3.63 -12.23
C THR A 77 2.05 -2.67 -11.96
N PHE A 78 2.01 -1.98 -10.82
CA PHE A 78 3.08 -1.14 -10.30
C PHE A 78 2.86 -0.93 -8.80
N ILE A 79 3.90 -0.49 -8.10
CA ILE A 79 3.82 -0.04 -6.71
C ILE A 79 4.33 1.38 -6.62
N ALA A 80 3.62 2.23 -5.89
CA ALA A 80 4.04 3.58 -5.55
C ALA A 80 3.97 3.82 -4.04
N VAL A 81 4.87 4.66 -3.53
CA VAL A 81 4.92 5.08 -2.13
C VAL A 81 4.52 6.55 -2.06
N TYR A 82 3.56 6.88 -1.20
CA TYR A 82 3.10 8.25 -1.01
C TYR A 82 4.08 9.08 -0.19
N ASP A 83 4.53 10.22 -0.76
CA ASP A 83 5.22 11.29 -0.05
C ASP A 83 4.30 12.53 0.01
N PRO A 84 3.93 13.00 1.22
CA PRO A 84 3.05 14.16 1.39
C PRO A 84 3.52 15.45 0.72
N ARG A 85 4.81 15.57 0.36
CA ARG A 85 5.38 16.78 -0.26
C ARG A 85 5.18 16.83 -1.76
N ILE A 86 4.97 15.69 -2.42
CA ILE A 86 5.01 15.59 -3.89
C ILE A 86 3.92 14.71 -4.51
N GLY A 87 3.48 13.64 -3.83
CA GLY A 87 2.53 12.65 -4.38
C GLY A 87 3.03 11.21 -4.23
N ALA A 88 2.42 10.26 -4.93
CA ALA A 88 2.85 8.86 -4.90
C ALA A 88 3.90 8.57 -5.97
N ILE A 89 5.09 8.16 -5.54
CA ILE A 89 6.25 7.90 -6.40
C ILE A 89 6.30 6.41 -6.72
N VAL A 90 6.28 6.07 -8.00
CA VAL A 90 6.39 4.67 -8.46
C VAL A 90 7.78 4.12 -8.11
N THR A 91 7.83 3.04 -7.34
CA THR A 91 9.06 2.37 -6.89
C THR A 91 9.30 1.07 -7.64
N GLU A 92 8.25 0.40 -8.12
CA GLU A 92 8.30 -0.84 -8.89
C GLU A 92 7.24 -0.81 -10.01
N SER A 93 7.52 -1.42 -11.15
CA SER A 93 6.56 -1.49 -12.25
C SER A 93 6.77 -2.73 -13.13
N HIS A 94 5.65 -3.35 -13.52
CA HIS A 94 5.57 -4.43 -14.51
C HIS A 94 4.88 -3.98 -15.81
N THR A 95 4.74 -2.67 -16.02
CA THR A 95 4.10 -2.10 -17.21
C THR A 95 4.94 -0.96 -17.80
N PRO A 96 4.95 -0.77 -19.14
CA PRO A 96 5.59 0.40 -19.74
C PRO A 96 4.82 1.72 -19.48
N LYS A 97 3.56 1.64 -19.04
CA LYS A 97 2.70 2.83 -18.81
C LYS A 97 3.16 3.66 -17.61
N TYR A 98 3.68 3.02 -16.58
CA TYR A 98 4.19 3.65 -15.35
C TYR A 98 5.64 3.24 -15.16
N ARG A 99 6.54 4.19 -14.96
CA ARG A 99 7.97 3.94 -14.81
C ARG A 99 8.40 4.29 -13.40
N VAL A 100 9.45 3.61 -12.91
CA VAL A 100 10.07 3.94 -11.63
C VAL A 100 10.50 5.41 -11.64
N GLY A 101 10.10 6.15 -10.60
CA GLY A 101 10.30 7.59 -10.48
C GLY A 101 9.14 8.45 -10.99
N ASP A 102 8.14 7.88 -11.67
CA ASP A 102 6.92 8.63 -12.03
C ASP A 102 6.15 9.05 -10.76
N ILE A 103 5.51 10.23 -10.83
CA ILE A 103 4.74 10.80 -9.72
C ILE A 103 3.25 10.79 -10.08
N LEU A 104 2.46 10.06 -9.30
CA LEU A 104 1.00 10.07 -9.35
C LEU A 104 0.48 11.19 -8.43
N LYS A 105 -0.27 12.12 -9.01
CA LYS A 105 -1.01 13.15 -8.26
C LYS A 105 -2.33 12.56 -7.79
N LEU A 106 -2.45 12.33 -6.49
CA LEU A 106 -3.61 11.75 -5.81
C LEU A 106 -4.59 12.83 -5.32
#